data_AF-A0AAV6TVD7-F1
#
_entry.id   AF-A0AAV6TVD7-F1
#
_cell.length_a   1.000
_cell.length_b   1.000
_cell.length_c   1.000
_cell.angle_alpha   90.00
_cell.angle_beta   90.00
_cell.angle_gamma   90.00
#
_symmetry.space_group_name_H-M   'P 1'
#
loop_
_entity.id
_entity.type
_entity.pdbx_description
1 polymer ?
#
loop_
_entity_poly.entity_id
_entity_poly.type
_entity_poly.pdbx_seq_one_letter_code
_entity_poly.pdbx_strand_id
1 'polypeptide(L)'
;MHYVPPNRQKLAGPLLDAANKDVDSILIASLKNATITLMLDGWSNTSSDSIIAVSTHTGTGKSQDTYLLEAVDCGSEKTAEFCAGIAERVIKEI
;
A
#
# COMPACT_ATOMS: atom_id res chain seq x y z
N MET A 1 18.75 -27.51 19.85
CA MET A 1 17.41 -27.01 19.47
C MET A 1 17.35 -26.99 17.96
N HIS A 2 16.38 -27.68 17.35
CA HIS A 2 16.15 -27.60 15.91
C HIS A 2 15.01 -26.60 15.66
N TYR A 3 15.25 -25.65 14.76
CA TYR A 3 14.23 -24.72 14.29
C TYR A 3 13.18 -25.49 13.48
N VAL A 4 11.90 -25.24 13.75
CA VAL A 4 10.78 -25.78 12.96
C VAL A 4 10.13 -24.61 12.22
N PRO A 5 10.19 -24.59 10.87
CA PRO A 5 9.60 -23.50 10.11
C PRO A 5 8.07 -23.52 10.23
N PRO A 6 7.43 -22.33 10.21
CA PRO A 6 5.98 -22.24 10.16
C PRO A 6 5.43 -22.81 8.85
N ASN A 7 4.23 -23.39 8.91
CA ASN A 7 3.53 -23.84 7.72
C ASN A 7 2.89 -22.64 6.97
N ARG A 8 2.47 -22.87 5.72
CA ARG A 8 1.86 -21.82 4.87
C ARG A 8 0.69 -21.10 5.54
N GLN A 9 -0.15 -21.80 6.29
CA GLN A 9 -1.30 -21.20 6.97
C GLN A 9 -0.88 -20.24 8.09
N LYS A 10 0.15 -20.62 8.87
CA LYS A 10 0.70 -19.75 9.92
C LYS A 10 1.43 -18.54 9.34
N LEU A 11 2.14 -18.72 8.22
CA LEU A 11 2.81 -17.66 7.48
C LEU A 11 1.82 -16.66 6.87
N ALA A 12 0.88 -17.15 6.05
CA ALA A 12 -0.06 -16.33 5.29
C ALA A 12 -1.22 -15.75 6.12
N GLY A 13 -1.39 -16.20 7.36
CA GLY A 13 -2.36 -15.63 8.29
C GLY A 13 -1.65 -14.85 9.38
N PRO A 14 -1.69 -15.31 10.65
CA PRO A 14 -1.37 -14.46 11.80
C PRO A 14 0.02 -13.80 11.76
N LEU A 15 1.01 -14.46 11.14
CA LEU A 15 2.37 -13.94 11.09
C LEU A 15 2.49 -12.75 10.12
N LEU A 16 1.95 -12.86 8.91
CA LEU A 16 1.92 -11.74 7.97
C LEU A 16 1.00 -10.63 8.49
N ASP A 17 -0.15 -10.97 9.06
CA ASP A 17 -1.11 -9.99 9.57
C ASP A 17 -0.52 -9.13 10.69
N ALA A 18 0.20 -9.76 11.62
CA ALA A 18 0.86 -9.04 12.71
C ALA A 18 1.97 -8.13 12.19
N ALA A 19 2.85 -8.65 11.31
CA ALA A 19 3.91 -7.87 10.72
C ALA A 19 3.37 -6.69 9.90
N ASN A 20 2.29 -6.91 9.13
CA ASN A 20 1.68 -5.87 8.32
C ASN A 20 1.07 -4.77 9.19
N LYS A 21 0.34 -5.13 10.26
CA LYS A 21 -0.22 -4.15 11.20
C LYS A 21 0.85 -3.30 11.90
N ASP A 22 1.97 -3.92 12.26
CA ASP A 22 3.10 -3.22 12.87
C ASP A 22 3.71 -2.22 11.88
N VAL A 23 3.89 -2.64 10.62
CA VAL A 23 4.37 -1.78 9.53
C VAL A 23 3.41 -0.64 9.26
N ASP A 24 2.11 -0.91 9.13
CA ASP A 24 1.07 0.10 8.90
C ASP A 24 1.04 1.14 10.03
N SER A 25 1.15 0.69 11.28
CA SER A 25 1.16 1.59 12.44
C SER A 25 2.37 2.52 12.44
N ILE A 26 3.55 2.00 12.10
CA ILE A 26 4.79 2.80 11.99
C ILE A 26 4.68 3.79 10.83
N LEU A 27 4.18 3.34 9.69
CA LEU A 27 3.96 4.13 8.49
C LEU A 27 3.03 5.31 8.79
N ILE A 28 1.82 5.06 9.30
CA ILE A 28 0.84 6.11 9.64
C ILE A 28 1.44 7.11 10.63
N ALA A 29 2.15 6.63 11.65
CA ALA A 29 2.83 7.51 12.60
C ALA A 29 3.90 8.39 11.93
N SER A 30 4.62 7.88 10.93
CA SER A 30 5.65 8.61 10.17
C SER A 30 5.07 9.65 9.20
N LEU A 31 3.86 9.39 8.67
CA LEU A 31 3.18 10.27 7.72
C LEU A 31 2.36 11.36 8.43
N LYS A 32 2.08 11.19 9.73
CA LYS A 32 1.32 12.15 10.53
C LYS A 32 1.97 13.53 10.53
N ASN A 33 1.24 14.52 10.01
CA ASN A 33 1.70 15.91 9.81
C ASN A 33 2.84 16.08 8.81
N ALA A 34 3.19 15.06 8.02
CA ALA A 34 4.15 15.19 6.95
C ALA A 34 3.50 15.85 5.72
N THR A 35 4.25 16.70 5.01
CA THR A 35 3.89 17.07 3.65
C THR A 35 4.25 15.91 2.74
N ILE A 36 3.25 15.36 2.08
CA ILE A 36 3.39 14.19 1.23
C ILE A 36 2.96 14.49 -0.20
N THR A 37 3.58 13.78 -1.14
CA THR A 37 3.08 13.65 -2.51
C THR A 37 2.47 12.26 -2.64
N LEU A 38 1.17 12.19 -2.94
CA LEU A 38 0.49 10.94 -3.25
C LEU A 38 0.59 10.69 -4.76
N MET A 39 0.90 9.46 -5.15
CA MET A 39 0.98 9.02 -6.54
C MET A 39 0.05 7.84 -6.76
N LEU A 40 -0.72 7.92 -7.85
CA LEU A 40 -1.49 6.80 -8.37
C LEU A 40 -0.80 6.33 -9.64
N ASP A 41 -0.28 5.11 -9.62
CA ASP A 41 0.33 4.46 -10.79
C ASP A 41 -0.60 3.35 -11.28
N GLY A 42 -0.79 3.25 -12.58
CA GLY A 42 -1.79 2.38 -13.19
C GLY A 42 -1.21 1.61 -14.36
N TRP A 43 -1.41 0.29 -14.36
CA TRP A 43 -1.06 -0.58 -15.49
C TRP A 43 -2.17 -1.60 -15.74
N SER A 44 -2.04 -2.35 -16.84
CA SER A 44 -2.95 -3.46 -17.14
C SER A 44 -2.22 -4.80 -17.05
N ASN A 45 -2.89 -5.82 -16.52
CA ASN A 45 -2.40 -7.19 -16.54
C ASN A 45 -2.57 -7.82 -17.95
N THR A 46 -2.16 -9.08 -18.11
CA THR A 46 -2.28 -9.80 -19.40
C THR A 46 -3.73 -10.04 -19.85
N SER A 47 -4.69 -9.96 -18.92
CA SER A 47 -6.13 -10.07 -19.17
C SER A 47 -6.78 -8.71 -19.48
N SER A 48 -5.99 -7.63 -19.54
CA SER A 48 -6.45 -6.24 -19.66
C SER A 48 -7.23 -5.70 -18.45
N ASP A 49 -7.11 -6.37 -17.30
CA ASP A 49 -7.61 -5.83 -16.03
C ASP A 49 -6.66 -4.73 -15.56
N SER A 50 -7.22 -3.71 -14.95
CA SER A 50 -6.54 -2.51 -14.49
C SER A 50 -6.07 -2.75 -13.06
N ILE A 51 -4.80 -2.49 -12.81
CA ILE A 51 -4.22 -2.50 -11.48
C ILE A 51 -3.82 -1.07 -11.16
N ILE A 52 -4.24 -0.59 -9.99
CA ILE A 52 -3.88 0.75 -9.50
C ILE A 52 -3.08 0.58 -8.22
N ALA A 53 -1.87 1.11 -8.22
CA ALA A 53 -1.03 1.24 -7.05
C ALA A 53 -1.08 2.67 -6.51
N VAL A 54 -1.10 2.80 -5.19
CA VAL A 54 -1.02 4.08 -4.51
C VAL A 54 0.27 4.10 -3.70
N SER A 55 1.12 5.08 -3.97
CA SER A 55 2.36 5.30 -3.24
C SER A 55 2.43 6.73 -2.71
N THR A 56 3.29 6.93 -1.73
CA THR A 56 3.54 8.26 -1.17
C THR A 56 5.03 8.52 -1.00
N HIS A 57 5.40 9.79 -1.16
CA HIS A 57 6.74 10.30 -0.94
C HIS A 57 6.70 11.39 0.14
N THR A 58 7.59 11.30 1.12
CA THR A 58 7.71 12.30 2.20
C THR A 58 8.78 13.34 1.87
N GLY A 59 8.42 14.64 1.98
CA GLY A 59 9.36 15.77 2.04
C GLY A 59 10.12 16.15 0.75
N THR A 60 10.91 17.23 0.88
CA THR A 60 11.91 17.68 -0.10
C THR A 60 13.28 17.73 0.58
N GLY A 61 14.28 16.97 0.08
CA GLY A 61 15.64 16.97 0.66
C GLY A 61 16.27 15.59 0.85
N LYS A 62 17.20 15.47 1.81
CA LYS A 62 18.09 14.28 1.99
C LYS A 62 17.45 13.06 2.66
N SER A 63 16.26 13.20 3.23
CA SER A 63 15.47 12.09 3.78
C SER A 63 14.14 12.04 3.02
N GLN A 64 14.15 11.33 1.90
CA GLN A 64 12.96 11.03 1.10
C GLN A 64 12.67 9.55 1.27
N ASP A 65 11.62 9.27 2.02
CA ASP A 65 11.10 7.91 2.10
C ASP A 65 9.98 7.77 1.07
N THR A 66 9.92 6.59 0.49
CA THR A 66 8.87 6.20 -0.45
C THR A 66 8.17 4.99 0.10
N TYR A 67 6.85 5.05 0.15
CA TYR A 67 6.02 3.98 0.68
C TYR A 67 5.00 3.56 -0.36
N LEU A 68 4.90 2.25 -0.61
CA LEU A 68 3.77 1.68 -1.32
C LEU A 68 2.67 1.46 -0.28
N LEU A 69 1.54 2.15 -0.44
CA LEU A 69 0.41 2.08 0.48
C LEU A 69 -0.49 0.90 0.13
N GLU A 70 -0.81 0.77 -1.15
CA GLU A 70 -1.63 -0.34 -1.64
C GLU A 70 -1.42 -0.57 -3.14
N ALA A 71 -1.79 -1.78 -3.57
CA ALA A 71 -1.97 -2.11 -4.97
C ALA A 71 -3.26 -2.94 -5.09
N VAL A 72 -4.21 -2.43 -5.86
CA VAL A 72 -5.55 -2.99 -5.97
C VAL A 72 -5.76 -3.49 -7.40
N ASP A 73 -6.23 -4.72 -7.52
CA ASP A 73 -6.79 -5.23 -8.78
C ASP A 73 -8.20 -4.64 -8.94
N CYS A 74 -8.36 -3.79 -9.96
CA CYS A 74 -9.57 -3.04 -10.23
C CYS A 74 -10.42 -3.67 -11.33
N GLY A 75 -10.03 -4.84 -11.86
CA GLY A 75 -10.74 -5.46 -12.98
C GLY A 75 -10.83 -4.52 -14.18
N SER A 76 -12.02 -4.39 -14.78
CA SER A 76 -12.20 -3.49 -15.91
C SER A 76 -12.29 -1.99 -15.54
N GLU A 77 -12.43 -1.65 -14.25
CA GLU A 77 -12.79 -0.31 -13.78
C GLU A 77 -11.55 0.61 -13.66
N LYS A 78 -11.62 1.78 -14.31
CA LYS A 78 -10.50 2.74 -14.42
C LYS A 78 -10.95 4.17 -14.79
N THR A 79 -12.16 4.54 -14.40
CA THR A 79 -12.68 5.88 -14.68
C THR A 79 -11.98 6.92 -13.79
N ALA A 80 -12.07 8.20 -14.15
CA ALA A 80 -11.50 9.27 -13.33
C ALA A 80 -12.13 9.31 -11.94
N GLU A 81 -13.44 9.06 -11.85
CA GLU A 81 -14.20 9.02 -10.59
C GLU A 81 -13.74 7.85 -9.71
N PHE A 82 -13.47 6.70 -10.31
CA PHE A 82 -12.96 5.53 -9.60
C PHE A 82 -11.56 5.80 -9.02
N CYS A 83 -10.65 6.35 -9.82
CA CYS A 83 -9.31 6.73 -9.36
C CYS A 83 -9.37 7.79 -8.25
N ALA A 84 -10.27 8.78 -8.36
CA ALA A 84 -10.48 9.78 -7.32
C ALA A 84 -11.00 9.14 -6.02
N GLY A 85 -11.89 8.16 -6.11
CA GLY A 85 -12.39 7.41 -4.96
C GLY A 85 -11.30 6.60 -4.25
N ILE A 86 -10.38 5.99 -5.01
CA ILE A 86 -9.19 5.32 -4.45
C ILE A 86 -8.34 6.33 -3.67
N ALA A 87 -8.03 7.48 -4.28
CA ALA A 87 -7.22 8.51 -3.63
C ALA A 87 -7.89 9.03 -2.34
N GLU A 88 -9.19 9.30 -2.38
CA GLU A 88 -9.95 9.77 -1.21
C GLU A 88 -9.96 8.75 -0.07
N ARG A 89 -10.12 7.46 -0.39
CA ARG A 89 -10.07 6.38 0.61
C ARG A 89 -8.71 6.33 1.28
N VAL A 90 -7.63 6.30 0.48
CA VAL A 90 -6.27 6.25 1.02
C VAL A 90 -6.01 7.47 1.90
N ILE A 91 -6.35 8.68 1.47
CA ILE A 91 -6.18 9.91 2.28
C ILE A 91 -6.88 9.82 3.65
N LYS A 92 -8.00 9.09 3.77
CA LYS A 92 -8.71 8.91 5.06
C LYS A 92 -8.04 7.89 5.98
N GLU A 93 -7.21 7.01 5.43
CA GLU A 93 -6.52 5.94 6.16
C GLU A 93 -5.14 6.38 6.69
N ILE A 94 -4.60 7.49 6.20
CA ILE A 94 -3.34 8.13 6.66
C ILE A 94 -3.64 9.26 7.65
#